data_AF-A0A0R1QY28-F1
#
_entry.id   AF-A0A0R1QY28-F1
#
_cell.length_a   1.000
_cell.length_b   1.000
_cell.length_c   1.000
_cell.angle_alpha   90.00
_cell.angle_beta   90.00
_cell.angle_gamma   90.00
#
_symmetry.space_group_name_H-M   'P 1'
#
loop_
_entity.id
_entity.type
_entity.pdbx_description
1 polymer ?
#
loop_
_entity_poly.entity_id
_entity_poly.type
_entity_poly.pdbx_seq_one_letter_code
_entity_poly.pdbx_strand_id
1 'polypeptide(L)'
;MIIRRAQATAYILDHVKISIRDGELLVGNRTVRPRSGILSPEMDPYWIMDEIDTIDTRPQDQFVFTEADKATYRNVLLPYWQGRSMKDFINAKMTPEVKGALADRVIKLSRSNNRIMISLKQP
;
A
#
# COMPACT_ATOMS: atom_id res chain seq x y z
N MET A 1 -8.30 -13.00 -13.48
CA MET A 1 -7.41 -12.17 -12.62
C MET A 1 -5.98 -12.71 -12.52
N ILE A 2 -5.75 -14.03 -12.58
CA ILE A 2 -4.42 -14.63 -12.39
C ILE A 2 -3.38 -14.23 -13.45
N ILE A 3 -3.74 -14.23 -14.74
CA ILE A 3 -2.81 -13.88 -15.83
C ILE A 3 -2.32 -12.43 -15.72
N ARG A 4 -3.21 -11.48 -15.39
CA ARG A 4 -2.82 -10.08 -15.18
C ARG A 4 -1.81 -9.92 -14.05
N ARG A 5 -1.96 -10.68 -12.96
CA ARG A 5 -1.00 -10.67 -11.85
C ARG A 5 0.34 -11.27 -12.27
N ALA A 6 0.32 -12.41 -12.98
CA ALA A 6 1.54 -13.03 -13.49
C ALA A 6 2.30 -12.09 -14.45
N GLN A 7 1.60 -11.43 -15.38
CA GLN A 7 2.19 -10.46 -16.30
C GLN A 7 2.72 -9.23 -15.57
N ALA A 8 1.99 -8.70 -14.57
CA ALA A 8 2.48 -7.57 -13.77
C ALA A 8 3.74 -7.95 -12.98
N THR A 9 3.77 -9.15 -12.38
CA THR A 9 4.96 -9.66 -11.68
C THR A 9 6.14 -9.81 -12.63
N ALA A 10 5.96 -10.43 -13.80
CA ALA A 10 7.01 -10.57 -14.80
C ALA A 10 7.54 -9.20 -15.24
N TYR A 11 6.65 -8.27 -15.60
CA TYR A 11 7.02 -6.91 -15.99
C TYR A 11 7.81 -6.19 -14.90
N ILE A 12 7.40 -6.29 -13.63
CA ILE A 12 8.13 -5.67 -12.52
C ILE A 12 9.53 -6.30 -12.38
N LEU A 13 9.65 -7.63 -12.43
CA LEU A 13 10.94 -8.31 -12.31
C LEU A 13 11.89 -8.00 -13.47
N ASP A 14 11.35 -7.79 -14.68
CA ASP A 14 12.13 -7.43 -15.87
C ASP A 14 12.61 -5.96 -15.87
N HIS A 15 11.90 -5.06 -15.17
CA HIS A 15 12.14 -3.61 -15.24
C HIS A 15 12.58 -2.97 -13.92
N VAL A 16 12.54 -3.71 -12.80
CA VAL A 16 12.94 -3.17 -11.51
C VAL A 16 14.44 -2.84 -11.53
N LYS A 17 14.79 -1.68 -10.96
CA LYS A 17 16.19 -1.30 -10.80
C LYS A 17 16.83 -2.16 -9.71
N ILE A 18 17.89 -2.88 -10.08
CA ILE A 18 18.68 -3.71 -9.17
C ILE A 18 19.80 -2.87 -8.56
N SER A 19 20.03 -3.00 -7.26
CA SER A 19 21.23 -2.48 -6.59
C SER A 19 21.94 -3.59 -5.83
N ILE A 20 23.26 -3.64 -6.01
CA ILE A 20 24.20 -4.44 -5.24
C ILE A 20 25.05 -3.43 -4.47
N ARG A 21 25.05 -3.54 -3.14
CA ARG A 21 25.74 -2.59 -2.27
C ARG A 21 27.11 -3.14 -1.86
N ASP A 22 28.00 -2.22 -1.49
CA ASP A 22 29.33 -2.59 -1.04
C ASP A 22 29.27 -3.54 0.17
N GLY A 23 30.05 -4.62 0.11
CA GLY A 23 30.06 -5.67 1.13
C GLY A 23 28.88 -6.65 1.13
N GLU A 24 27.90 -6.55 0.22
CA GLU A 24 26.81 -7.53 0.14
C GLU A 24 27.31 -8.89 -0.40
N LEU A 25 27.31 -9.92 0.46
CA LEU A 25 27.56 -11.31 0.06
C LEU A 25 26.31 -12.02 -0.48
N LEU A 26 25.12 -11.60 -0.01
CA LEU A 26 23.82 -12.06 -0.47
C LEU A 26 23.07 -10.86 -1.03
N VAL A 27 22.70 -10.93 -2.30
CA VAL A 27 22.03 -9.85 -3.02
C VAL A 27 20.53 -10.12 -3.16
N GLY A 28 19.74 -9.05 -3.26
CA GLY A 28 18.29 -9.17 -3.37
C GLY A 28 17.58 -8.03 -2.66
N ASN A 29 17.62 -6.85 -3.25
CA ASN A 29 16.99 -5.65 -2.69
C ASN A 29 15.65 -5.37 -3.37
N ARG A 30 14.65 -4.97 -2.58
CA ARG A 30 13.33 -4.53 -3.11
C ARG A 30 13.36 -3.12 -3.69
N THR A 31 14.31 -2.30 -3.27
CA THR A 31 14.45 -0.89 -3.64
C THR A 31 15.93 -0.55 -3.81
N VAL A 32 16.23 0.40 -4.71
CA VAL A 32 17.61 0.86 -4.95
C VAL A 32 18.23 1.37 -3.66
N ARG A 33 17.54 2.30 -2.98
CA ARG A 33 17.95 2.84 -1.68
C ARG A 33 17.58 1.87 -0.54
N PRO A 34 18.44 1.72 0.48
CA PRO A 34 18.13 0.89 1.64
C PRO A 34 16.91 1.44 2.39
N ARG A 35 16.18 0.53 3.04
CA ARG A 35 15.04 0.84 3.94
C ARG A 35 13.95 1.72 3.33
N SER A 36 13.78 1.69 2.01
CA SER A 36 12.72 2.44 1.34
C SER A 36 11.41 1.65 1.31
N GLY A 37 10.29 2.38 1.35
CA GLY A 37 8.95 1.81 1.19
C GLY A 37 8.62 1.53 -0.29
N ILE A 38 7.69 0.61 -0.51
CA ILE A 38 7.02 0.41 -1.80
C ILE A 38 5.54 0.66 -1.56
N LEU A 39 4.93 1.45 -2.45
CA LEU A 39 3.48 1.66 -2.44
C LEU A 39 2.81 0.59 -3.30
N SER A 40 1.71 0.05 -2.77
CA SER A 40 0.86 -0.94 -3.42
C SER A 40 -0.53 -0.36 -3.67
N PRO A 41 -0.70 0.54 -4.66
CA PRO A 41 -1.97 1.22 -4.92
C PRO A 41 -3.08 0.26 -5.39
N GLU A 42 -2.74 -0.95 -5.83
CA GLU A 42 -3.71 -2.01 -6.12
C GLU A 42 -4.46 -2.50 -4.87
N MET A 43 -3.89 -2.25 -3.68
CA MET A 43 -4.45 -2.69 -2.40
C MET A 43 -5.32 -1.60 -1.77
N ASP A 44 -4.73 -0.45 -1.48
CA ASP A 44 -5.40 0.72 -0.91
C ASP A 44 -4.69 1.99 -1.42
N PRO A 45 -5.29 2.72 -2.37
CA PRO A 45 -4.70 3.92 -2.95
C PRO A 45 -5.00 5.19 -2.15
N TYR A 46 -5.83 5.12 -1.10
CA TYR A 46 -6.41 6.30 -0.48
C TYR A 46 -5.64 6.76 0.76
N TRP A 47 -5.21 5.84 1.61
CA TRP A 47 -4.57 6.20 2.90
C TRP A 47 -3.36 7.13 2.73
N ILE A 48 -2.56 6.92 1.68
CA ILE A 48 -1.36 7.71 1.46
C ILE A 48 -1.73 9.14 1.07
N MET A 49 -2.90 9.39 0.48
CA MET A 49 -3.35 10.73 0.15
C MET A 49 -3.64 11.57 1.40
N ASP A 50 -4.03 10.93 2.50
CA ASP A 50 -4.23 11.60 3.78
C ASP A 50 -2.91 12.02 4.44
N GLU A 51 -1.80 11.36 4.08
CA GLU A 51 -0.47 11.56 4.67
C GLU A 51 0.60 12.03 3.66
N ILE A 52 0.25 12.26 2.39
CA ILE A 52 1.24 12.41 1.30
C ILE A 52 2.17 13.61 1.51
N ASP A 53 1.69 14.64 2.21
CA ASP A 53 2.45 15.86 2.53
C ASP A 53 3.00 15.89 3.96
N THR A 54 2.74 14.87 4.77
CA THR A 54 3.11 14.84 6.21
C THR A 54 3.86 13.56 6.63
N ILE A 55 3.95 12.55 5.76
CA ILE A 55 4.59 11.26 6.04
C ILE A 55 6.10 11.35 6.32
N ASP A 56 6.73 12.44 5.90
CA ASP A 56 8.14 12.74 6.15
C ASP A 56 8.37 13.31 7.57
N THR A 57 7.34 13.85 8.20
CA THR A 57 7.40 14.52 9.51
C THR A 57 6.57 13.85 10.59
N ARG A 58 5.85 12.77 10.26
CA ARG A 58 5.05 11.99 11.21
C ARG A 58 5.90 11.43 12.38
N PRO A 59 5.34 11.22 13.57
CA PRO A 59 6.12 10.90 14.77
C PRO A 59 6.80 9.52 14.72
N GLN A 60 6.33 8.60 13.88
CA GLN A 60 6.87 7.24 13.79
C GLN A 60 6.96 6.79 12.32
N ASP A 61 8.05 6.08 11.99
CA ASP A 61 8.27 5.48 10.67
C ASP A 61 8.21 6.51 9.53
N GLN A 62 8.99 7.59 9.64
CA GLN A 62 9.06 8.64 8.61
C GLN A 62 9.60 8.11 7.27
N PHE A 63 9.01 8.60 6.17
CA PHE A 63 9.49 8.32 4.82
C PHE A 63 9.62 9.61 4.02
N VAL A 64 10.75 9.78 3.33
CA VAL A 64 10.90 10.85 2.35
C VAL A 64 10.03 10.55 1.14
N PHE A 65 9.13 11.47 0.81
CA PHE A 65 8.29 11.40 -0.39
C PHE A 65 8.61 12.60 -1.28
N THR A 66 9.36 12.38 -2.36
CA THR A 66 9.80 13.50 -3.23
C THR A 66 8.62 14.11 -3.96
N GLU A 67 8.68 15.41 -4.29
CA GLU A 67 7.61 16.08 -5.06
C GLU A 67 7.32 15.39 -6.42
N ALA A 68 8.35 14.84 -7.07
CA ALA A 68 8.20 14.09 -8.31
C ALA A 68 7.41 12.78 -8.09
N ASP A 69 7.72 12.05 -7.02
CA ASP A 69 6.97 10.85 -6.67
C ASP A 69 5.53 11.22 -6.28
N LYS A 70 5.32 12.32 -5.52
CA LYS A 70 3.98 12.78 -5.12
C LYS A 70 3.14 13.10 -6.35
N ALA A 71 3.70 13.83 -7.30
CA ALA A 71 3.05 14.15 -8.57
C ALA A 71 2.70 12.87 -9.36
N THR A 72 3.62 11.91 -9.43
CA THR A 72 3.36 10.60 -10.06
C THR A 72 2.18 9.89 -9.38
N TYR A 73 2.15 9.89 -8.05
CA TYR A 73 1.08 9.24 -7.30
C TYR A 73 -0.27 9.92 -7.56
N ARG A 74 -0.34 11.25 -7.43
CA ARG A 74 -1.55 12.05 -7.62
C ARG A 74 -2.09 11.97 -9.05
N ASN A 75 -1.22 12.08 -10.04
CA ASN A 75 -1.63 12.29 -11.43
C ASN A 75 -1.75 11.00 -12.23
N VAL A 76 -1.06 9.92 -11.82
CA VAL A 76 -1.00 8.67 -12.58
C VAL A 76 -1.57 7.51 -11.79
N LEU A 77 -1.06 7.26 -10.58
CA LEU A 77 -1.39 6.05 -9.82
C LEU A 77 -2.80 6.10 -9.24
N LEU A 78 -3.15 7.16 -8.50
CA LEU A 78 -4.45 7.29 -7.87
C LEU A 78 -5.61 7.22 -8.90
N PRO A 79 -5.59 7.99 -10.02
CA PRO A 79 -6.69 7.95 -10.99
C PRO A 79 -6.87 6.57 -11.64
N TYR A 80 -5.79 5.81 -11.83
CA TYR A 80 -5.88 4.48 -12.42
C TYR A 80 -6.45 3.44 -11.44
N TRP A 81 -6.10 3.53 -10.15
CA TRP A 81 -6.44 2.52 -9.14
C TRP A 81 -7.74 2.81 -8.37
N GLN A 82 -8.18 4.05 -8.33
CA GLN A 82 -9.47 4.43 -7.75
C GLN A 82 -10.61 3.65 -8.43
N GLY A 83 -11.44 3.00 -7.62
CA GLY A 83 -12.53 2.13 -8.09
C GLY A 83 -12.07 0.75 -8.60
N ARG A 84 -10.77 0.45 -8.58
CA ARG A 84 -10.19 -0.83 -9.02
C ARG A 84 -9.41 -1.55 -7.92
N SER A 85 -9.24 -0.92 -6.76
CA SER A 85 -8.43 -1.43 -5.67
C SER A 85 -9.12 -2.55 -4.90
N MET A 86 -8.34 -3.34 -4.16
CA MET A 86 -8.88 -4.33 -3.24
C MET A 86 -9.74 -3.67 -2.15
N LYS A 87 -9.36 -2.47 -1.67
CA LYS A 87 -10.14 -1.68 -0.72
C LYS A 87 -11.53 -1.37 -1.25
N ASP A 88 -11.64 -0.93 -2.51
CA ASP A 88 -12.94 -0.66 -3.16
C ASP A 88 -13.80 -1.92 -3.23
N PHE A 89 -13.19 -3.04 -3.65
CA PHE A 89 -13.87 -4.32 -3.74
C PHE A 89 -14.43 -4.78 -2.38
N ILE A 90 -13.63 -4.67 -1.31
CA ILE A 90 -14.06 -5.06 0.04
C ILE A 90 -15.18 -4.12 0.52
N ASN A 91 -15.00 -2.80 0.40
CA ASN A 91 -15.99 -1.81 0.85
C ASN A 91 -17.36 -1.98 0.17
N ALA A 92 -17.37 -2.37 -1.11
CA ALA A 92 -18.60 -2.66 -1.86
C ALA A 92 -19.33 -3.92 -1.37
N LYS A 93 -18.66 -4.83 -0.66
CA LYS A 93 -19.24 -6.07 -0.12
C LYS A 93 -19.62 -5.97 1.36
N MET A 94 -19.25 -4.89 2.05
CA MET A 94 -19.57 -4.71 3.46
C MET A 94 -21.06 -4.45 3.68
N THR A 95 -21.65 -5.16 4.63
CA THR A 95 -23.03 -4.93 5.09
C THR A 95 -23.13 -3.62 5.88
N PRO A 96 -24.32 -3.02 5.99
CA PRO A 96 -24.53 -1.81 6.80
C PRO A 96 -24.09 -1.99 8.26
N GLU A 97 -24.33 -3.16 8.85
CA GLU A 97 -23.94 -3.47 10.22
C GLU A 97 -22.42 -3.43 10.43
N VAL A 98 -21.65 -4.04 9.50
CA VAL A 98 -20.19 -4.00 9.54
C VAL A 98 -19.67 -2.58 9.35
N LYS A 99 -20.30 -1.78 8.49
CA LYS A 99 -19.96 -0.37 8.31
C LYS A 99 -20.22 0.45 9.57
N GLY A 100 -21.33 0.19 10.26
CA GLY A 100 -21.65 0.79 11.57
C GLY A 100 -20.58 0.47 12.60
N ALA A 101 -20.26 -0.82 12.80
CA ALA A 101 -19.24 -1.24 13.76
C ALA A 101 -17.84 -0.67 13.46
N LEU A 102 -17.49 -0.45 12.18
CA LEU A 102 -16.26 0.24 11.77
C LEU A 102 -16.29 1.73 12.15
N ALA A 103 -17.41 2.41 11.89
CA ALA A 103 -17.58 3.83 12.22
C ALA A 103 -17.52 4.05 13.73
N ASP A 104 -18.13 3.17 14.50
CA ASP A 104 -18.12 3.17 15.96
C ASP A 104 -16.78 2.71 16.55
N ARG A 105 -15.82 2.31 15.70
CA ARG A 105 -14.49 1.82 16.06
C ARG A 105 -14.52 0.60 17.00
N VAL A 106 -15.62 -0.15 17.00
CA VAL A 106 -15.74 -1.45 17.68
C VAL A 106 -14.82 -2.45 17.00
N ILE A 107 -14.73 -2.38 15.68
CA ILE A 107 -13.86 -3.21 14.85
C ILE A 107 -12.94 -2.34 13.99
N LYS A 108 -11.71 -2.80 13.77
CA LYS A 108 -10.81 -2.25 12.74
C LYS A 108 -10.55 -3.31 11.68
N LEU A 109 -10.84 -2.98 10.43
CA LEU A 109 -10.47 -3.82 9.29
C LEU A 109 -9.08 -3.44 8.79
N SER A 110 -8.08 -4.19 9.24
CA SER A 110 -6.71 -4.16 8.73
C SER A 110 -6.31 -5.52 8.15
N ARG A 111 -5.38 -5.52 7.20
CA ARG A 111 -4.84 -6.76 6.65
C ARG A 111 -3.71 -7.26 7.54
N SER A 112 -3.86 -8.46 8.10
CA SER A 112 -2.74 -9.32 8.47
C SER A 112 -2.89 -10.66 7.72
N ASN A 113 -1.76 -11.25 7.31
CA ASN A 113 -1.63 -12.45 6.47
C ASN A 113 -2.88 -13.34 6.32
N ASN A 114 -3.44 -13.38 5.11
CA ASN A 114 -4.55 -14.27 4.66
C ASN A 114 -5.77 -14.41 5.60
N ARG A 115 -5.93 -13.56 6.61
CA ARG A 115 -7.08 -13.55 7.52
C ARG A 115 -7.49 -12.10 7.80
N ILE A 116 -8.76 -11.80 7.57
CA ILE A 116 -9.36 -10.57 8.09
C ILE A 116 -9.40 -10.72 9.61
N MET A 117 -8.52 -9.99 10.32
CA MET A 117 -8.57 -9.93 11.77
C MET A 117 -9.55 -8.83 12.17
N ILE A 118 -10.65 -9.22 12.80
CA ILE A 118 -11.52 -8.29 13.51
C ILE A 118 -10.86 -8.07 14.87
N SER A 119 -10.12 -6.98 15.03
CA SER A 119 -9.62 -6.57 16.35
C SER A 119 -10.76 -5.84 17.06
N LEU A 120 -11.31 -6.47 18.10
CA LEU A 120 -12.29 -5.84 18.99
C LEU A 120 -11.54 -4.98 20.00
N LYS A 121 -11.93 -3.71 20.12
CA LYS A 121 -11.44 -2.85 21.18
C LYS A 121 -12.03 -3.35 22.52
N GLN A 122 -11.21 -3.85 23.44
CA GLN A 122 -11.64 -4.02 24.83
C GLN A 122 -11.80 -2.63 25.48
N PRO A 123 -12.73 -2.48 26.44
CA PRO A 123 -13.11 -1.19 27.03
C PRO A 123 -11.93 -0.42 27.63
#